data_AF-A0A9D3S9Q6-F1
#
_entry.id   AF-A0A9D3S9Q6-F1
#
_cell.length_a   1.000
_cell.length_b   1.000
_cell.length_c   1.000
_cell.angle_alpha   90.00
_cell.angle_beta   90.00
_cell.angle_gamma   90.00
#
_symmetry.space_group_name_H-M   'P 1'
#
loop_
_entity.id
_entity.type
_entity.pdbx_description
1 polymer ?
#
loop_
_entity_poly.entity_id
_entity_poly.type
_entity_poly.pdbx_seq_one_letter_code
_entity_poly.pdbx_strand_id
1 'polypeptide(L)'
;MGLESDKESGAKAEDIIKAINGSLQEGFNFKGTSPNSEMDLGYRSNPSVEDKTYCLVNIIAADKMSLLDNGVIDKMKKIRQAATHLNMPQVIIMTRADLACPLVQQDIRKIYSSKKIKEKMEVCSNLLGIPMNYIFPVKNYHEEIQL
;
A
#
# COMPACT_ATOMS: atom_id res chain seq x y z
N MET A 1 7.97 -9.34 3.79
CA MET A 1 8.74 -8.10 3.59
C MET A 1 7.77 -7.01 3.19
N GLY A 2 7.84 -5.83 3.81
CA GLY A 2 6.92 -4.73 3.55
C GLY A 2 7.65 -3.50 3.00
N LEU A 3 7.12 -2.32 3.33
CA LEU A 3 7.83 -1.06 3.25
C LEU A 3 8.28 -0.69 4.66
N GLU A 4 9.58 -0.77 4.91
CA GLU A 4 10.21 -0.42 6.16
C GLU A 4 10.92 0.94 6.02
N SER A 5 11.09 1.66 7.13
CA SER A 5 11.74 2.98 7.14
C SER A 5 13.25 2.90 6.95
N ASP A 6 13.85 1.85 7.51
CA ASP A 6 15.28 1.63 7.48
C ASP A 6 15.78 1.42 6.03
N LYS A 7 16.95 2.02 5.77
CA LYS A 7 17.60 1.99 4.47
C LYS A 7 18.17 0.62 4.14
N GLU A 8 18.38 -0.24 5.12
CA GLU A 8 18.93 -1.59 4.94
C GLU A 8 17.86 -2.71 5.00
N SER A 9 16.59 -2.36 5.26
CA SER A 9 15.50 -3.33 5.35
C SER A 9 14.33 -3.05 4.40
N GLY A 10 13.64 -4.17 4.11
CA GLY A 10 12.71 -4.45 3.02
C GLY A 10 12.73 -3.57 1.77
N ALA A 11 11.57 -3.40 1.14
CA ALA A 11 11.53 -3.03 -0.27
C ALA A 11 11.96 -1.57 -0.50
N LYS A 12 12.77 -1.36 -1.53
CA LYS A 12 13.13 -0.02 -2.01
C LYS A 12 12.05 0.50 -2.94
N ALA A 13 11.80 1.80 -2.89
CA ALA A 13 10.81 2.43 -3.76
C ALA A 13 11.15 2.21 -5.25
N GLU A 14 12.44 2.22 -5.58
CA GLU A 14 12.97 1.96 -6.91
C GLU A 14 12.60 0.56 -7.42
N ASP A 15 12.64 -0.44 -6.56
CA ASP A 15 12.29 -1.81 -6.93
C ASP A 15 10.79 -1.97 -7.16
N ILE A 16 9.96 -1.33 -6.33
CA ILE A 16 8.52 -1.29 -6.56
C ILE A 16 8.19 -0.55 -7.87
N ILE A 17 8.91 0.53 -8.20
CA ILE A 17 8.74 1.24 -9.48
C ILE A 17 9.15 0.34 -10.66
N LYS A 18 10.21 -0.46 -10.53
CA LYS A 18 10.57 -1.47 -11.53
C LYS A 18 9.49 -2.53 -11.69
N ALA A 19 8.89 -3.00 -10.59
CA ALA A 19 7.74 -3.91 -10.63
C ALA A 19 6.54 -3.27 -11.34
N ILE A 20 6.24 -2.00 -11.07
CA ILE A 20 5.16 -1.26 -11.74
C ILE A 20 5.34 -1.27 -13.26
N ASN A 21 6.58 -1.08 -13.72
CA ASN A 21 6.92 -1.08 -15.14
C ASN A 21 7.00 -2.49 -15.77
N GLY A 22 6.80 -3.56 -14.99
CA GLY A 22 6.88 -4.95 -15.45
C GLY A 22 8.30 -5.50 -15.55
N SER A 23 9.29 -4.77 -15.05
CA SER A 23 10.70 -5.17 -15.12
C SER A 23 11.09 -6.26 -14.13
N LEU A 24 10.20 -6.67 -13.21
CA LEU A 24 10.48 -7.74 -12.24
C LEU A 24 9.52 -8.92 -12.45
N GLN A 25 10.06 -10.14 -12.50
CA GLN A 25 9.28 -11.38 -12.60
C GLN A 25 8.55 -11.71 -11.29
N GLU A 26 7.50 -12.53 -11.39
CA GLU A 26 6.86 -13.09 -10.20
C GLU A 26 7.86 -13.91 -9.38
N GLY A 27 7.77 -13.83 -8.05
CA GLY A 27 8.72 -14.48 -7.14
C GLY A 27 10.07 -13.77 -7.00
N PHE A 28 10.22 -12.57 -7.60
CA PHE A 28 11.43 -11.78 -7.44
C PHE A 28 11.66 -11.38 -5.97
N ASN A 29 12.88 -11.60 -5.47
CA ASN A 29 13.24 -11.32 -4.09
C ASN A 29 13.78 -9.90 -3.91
N PHE A 30 13.09 -9.06 -3.15
CA PHE A 30 13.58 -7.72 -2.79
C PHE A 30 14.77 -7.81 -1.83
N LYS A 31 15.91 -7.24 -2.23
CA LYS A 31 17.09 -7.10 -1.38
C LYS A 31 16.98 -5.84 -0.53
N GLY A 32 17.23 -5.96 0.78
CA GLY A 32 17.16 -4.85 1.72
C GLY A 32 18.32 -3.86 1.62
N THR A 33 19.49 -4.27 1.12
CA THR A 33 20.73 -3.49 1.20
C THR A 33 20.96 -2.56 0.00
N SER A 34 20.41 -2.87 -1.17
CA SER A 34 20.56 -2.06 -2.38
C SER A 34 19.39 -2.25 -3.34
N PRO A 35 19.03 -1.24 -4.15
CA PRO A 35 18.11 -1.45 -5.27
C PRO A 35 18.66 -2.54 -6.18
N ASN A 36 17.76 -3.31 -6.80
CA ASN A 36 18.17 -4.37 -7.70
C ASN A 36 18.73 -3.79 -9.00
N SER A 37 19.65 -4.50 -9.62
CA SER A 37 20.27 -4.15 -10.89
C SER A 37 19.62 -4.91 -12.04
N GLU A 38 19.89 -4.47 -13.27
CA GLU A 38 19.44 -5.19 -14.48
C GLU A 38 20.12 -6.55 -14.64
N MET A 39 21.20 -6.81 -13.89
CA MET A 39 21.93 -8.07 -13.89
C MET A 39 21.37 -9.10 -12.90
N ASP A 40 20.35 -8.75 -12.12
CA ASP A 40 19.74 -9.68 -11.17
C ASP A 40 18.85 -10.72 -11.87
N LEU A 41 18.96 -11.97 -11.42
CA LEU A 41 18.08 -13.07 -11.85
C LEU A 41 16.62 -12.69 -11.62
N GLY A 42 15.81 -12.75 -12.68
CA GLY A 42 14.39 -12.37 -12.66
C GLY A 42 14.09 -10.92 -13.06
N TYR A 43 15.11 -10.14 -13.46
CA TYR A 43 14.90 -8.84 -14.12
C TYR A 43 14.54 -9.00 -15.60
N ARG A 44 13.53 -8.25 -16.07
CA ARG A 44 13.14 -8.12 -17.48
C ARG A 44 13.55 -6.75 -18.02
N SER A 45 14.49 -6.72 -18.96
CA SER A 45 14.92 -5.48 -19.62
C SER A 45 13.90 -4.91 -20.59
N ASN A 46 13.04 -5.76 -21.19
CA ASN A 46 12.03 -5.31 -22.14
C ASN A 46 10.65 -5.93 -21.82
N PRO A 47 9.92 -5.39 -20.83
CA PRO A 47 8.63 -5.92 -20.43
C PRO A 47 7.57 -5.70 -21.50
N SER A 48 6.73 -6.71 -21.73
CA SER A 48 5.55 -6.60 -22.58
C SER A 48 4.43 -5.81 -21.88
N VAL A 49 3.32 -5.56 -22.59
CA VAL A 49 2.14 -4.93 -21.99
C VAL A 49 1.53 -5.83 -20.89
N GLU A 50 1.57 -7.14 -21.06
CA GLU A 50 1.05 -8.12 -20.11
C GLU A 50 1.85 -8.17 -18.81
N ASP A 51 3.14 -7.80 -18.87
CA ASP A 51 4.02 -7.76 -17.70
C ASP A 51 3.80 -6.52 -16.81
N LYS A 52 3.11 -5.49 -17.31
CA LYS A 52 2.96 -4.21 -16.59
C LYS A 52 1.90 -4.29 -15.50
N THR A 53 2.13 -3.56 -14.42
CA THR A 53 1.13 -3.39 -13.37
C THR A 53 0.04 -2.42 -13.83
N TYR A 54 -1.22 -2.78 -13.61
CA TYR A 54 -2.38 -1.97 -14.01
C TYR A 54 -3.01 -1.17 -12.85
N CYS A 55 -2.69 -1.49 -11.61
CA CYS A 55 -3.24 -0.83 -10.43
C CYS A 55 -2.26 -0.88 -9.26
N LEU A 56 -2.13 0.23 -8.53
CA LEU A 56 -1.42 0.27 -7.26
C LEU A 56 -2.41 0.20 -6.09
N VAL A 57 -2.29 -0.86 -5.29
CA VAL A 57 -3.08 -1.03 -4.07
C VAL A 57 -2.18 -0.89 -2.85
N ASN A 58 -2.43 0.14 -2.03
CA ASN A 58 -1.72 0.31 -0.77
C ASN A 58 -2.57 -0.25 0.38
N ILE A 59 -1.97 -1.09 1.23
CA ILE A 59 -2.63 -1.67 2.40
C ILE A 59 -2.13 -0.97 3.65
N ILE A 60 -3.04 -0.34 4.41
CA ILE A 60 -2.69 0.44 5.60
C ILE A 60 -3.62 0.07 6.74
N ALA A 61 -3.08 -0.18 7.94
CA ALA A 61 -3.89 -0.50 9.11
C ALA A 61 -4.37 0.79 9.82
N ALA A 62 -5.68 0.96 9.96
CA ALA A 62 -6.32 2.15 10.56
C ALA A 62 -5.84 2.42 12.00
N ASP A 63 -5.65 1.35 12.79
CA ASP A 63 -5.22 1.42 14.19
C ASP A 63 -3.71 1.67 14.34
N LYS A 64 -2.93 1.45 13.28
CA LYS A 64 -1.46 1.64 13.27
C LYS A 64 -0.99 2.85 12.46
N MET A 65 -1.91 3.60 11.85
CA MET A 65 -1.56 4.78 11.03
C MET A 65 -0.66 5.80 11.74
N SER A 66 -0.81 6.01 13.05
CA SER A 66 0.03 6.94 13.81
C SER A 66 1.48 6.44 14.02
N LEU A 67 1.76 5.18 13.67
CA LEU A 67 3.08 4.57 13.74
C LEU A 67 3.77 4.50 12.37
N LEU A 68 3.14 5.03 11.32
CA LEU A 68 3.77 5.12 10.01
C LEU A 68 4.94 6.11 10.10
N ASP A 69 6.13 5.58 9.90
CA ASP A 69 7.36 6.37 9.87
C ASP A 69 7.42 7.26 8.62
N ASN A 70 8.03 8.44 8.75
CA ASN A 70 8.18 9.39 7.65
C ASN A 70 8.92 8.78 6.44
N GLY A 71 9.91 7.93 6.67
CA GLY A 71 10.63 7.23 5.60
C GLY A 71 9.74 6.27 4.82
N VAL A 72 8.78 5.60 5.48
CA VAL A 72 7.78 4.76 4.80
C VAL A 72 6.83 5.65 3.99
N ILE A 73 6.35 6.75 4.58
CA ILE A 73 5.46 7.71 3.91
C ILE A 73 6.12 8.28 2.65
N ASP A 74 7.40 8.64 2.72
CA ASP A 74 8.14 9.19 1.59
C ASP A 74 8.36 8.15 0.48
N LYS A 75 8.65 6.89 0.83
CA LYS A 75 8.68 5.78 -0.14
C LYS A 75 7.33 5.62 -0.84
N MET A 76 6.24 5.60 -0.08
CA MET A 76 4.88 5.48 -0.64
C MET A 76 4.54 6.66 -1.57
N LYS A 77 4.90 7.90 -1.19
CA LYS A 77 4.71 9.08 -2.04
C LYS A 77 5.50 8.99 -3.34
N LYS A 78 6.74 8.50 -3.29
CA LYS A 78 7.58 8.30 -4.48
C LYS A 78 6.98 7.25 -5.43
N ILE A 79 6.53 6.12 -4.89
CA ILE A 79 5.86 5.06 -5.67
C ILE A 79 4.55 5.60 -6.30
N ARG A 80 3.74 6.31 -5.51
CA ARG A 80 2.50 6.96 -5.96
C ARG A 80 2.74 7.93 -7.12
N GLN A 81 3.77 8.78 -7.03
CA GLN A 81 4.11 9.73 -8.09
C GLN A 81 4.48 9.02 -9.40
N ALA A 82 5.27 7.95 -9.32
CA ALA A 82 5.60 7.14 -10.49
C ALA A 82 4.35 6.50 -11.10
N ALA A 83 3.46 5.95 -10.27
CA ALA A 83 2.17 5.43 -10.69
C ALA A 83 1.28 6.50 -11.36
N THR A 84 1.24 7.72 -10.83
CA THR A 84 0.48 8.84 -11.42
C THR A 84 1.01 9.21 -12.80
N HIS A 85 2.33 9.21 -12.99
CA HIS A 85 2.94 9.52 -14.29
C HIS A 85 2.53 8.51 -15.37
N LEU A 86 2.24 7.27 -14.98
CA LEU A 86 1.75 6.21 -15.85
C LEU A 86 0.22 6.21 -16.01
N ASN A 87 -0.48 7.21 -15.48
CA ASN A 87 -1.96 7.26 -15.39
C ASN A 87 -2.56 5.99 -14.74
N MET A 88 -1.82 5.35 -13.85
CA MET A 88 -2.25 4.12 -13.21
C MET A 88 -3.28 4.43 -12.10
N PRO A 89 -4.41 3.70 -12.04
CA PRO A 89 -5.32 3.72 -10.91
C PRO A 89 -4.61 3.40 -9.59
N GLN A 90 -4.98 4.13 -8.53
CA GLN A 90 -4.36 3.97 -7.21
C GLN A 90 -5.44 3.98 -6.14
N VAL A 91 -5.42 2.98 -5.26
CA VAL A 91 -6.38 2.84 -4.18
C VAL A 91 -5.69 2.49 -2.87
N ILE A 92 -6.35 2.82 -1.76
CA ILE A 92 -5.93 2.45 -0.42
C ILE A 92 -6.97 1.54 0.18
N ILE A 93 -6.55 0.36 0.63
CA ILE A 93 -7.34 -0.51 1.48
C ILE A 93 -6.94 -0.25 2.93
N MET A 94 -7.81 0.44 3.66
CA MET A 94 -7.58 0.78 5.06
C MET A 94 -8.13 -0.32 5.96
N THR A 95 -7.28 -1.29 6.28
CA THR A 95 -7.63 -2.48 7.07
C THR A 95 -7.75 -2.19 8.57
N ARG A 96 -8.25 -3.17 9.34
CA ARG A 96 -8.36 -3.10 10.81
C ARG A 96 -9.17 -1.89 11.30
N ALA A 97 -10.17 -1.49 10.52
CA ALA A 97 -11.04 -0.35 10.85
C ALA A 97 -11.81 -0.60 12.17
N ASP A 98 -12.22 -1.84 12.42
CA ASP A 98 -12.88 -2.28 13.65
C ASP A 98 -12.00 -2.07 14.89
N LEU A 99 -10.70 -2.36 14.81
CA LEU A 99 -9.77 -2.14 15.92
C LEU A 99 -9.48 -0.65 16.17
N ALA A 100 -9.68 0.20 15.17
CA ALA A 100 -9.53 1.65 15.31
C ALA A 100 -10.77 2.33 15.92
N CYS A 101 -11.93 1.65 15.95
CA CYS A 101 -13.19 2.22 16.42
C CYS A 101 -14.12 1.17 17.03
N PRO A 102 -14.38 1.20 18.36
CA PRO A 102 -15.26 0.25 19.03
C PRO A 102 -16.68 0.19 18.46
N LEU A 103 -17.21 1.30 17.92
CA LEU A 103 -18.52 1.32 17.28
C LEU A 103 -18.56 0.44 16.02
N VAL A 104 -17.46 0.39 15.26
CA VAL A 104 -17.31 -0.43 14.05
C VAL A 104 -17.01 -1.88 14.41
N GLN A 105 -16.29 -2.10 15.52
CA GLN A 105 -16.11 -3.44 16.07
C GLN A 105 -17.44 -4.10 16.45
N GLN A 106 -18.33 -3.34 17.08
CA GLN A 106 -19.67 -3.80 17.47
C GLN A 106 -20.61 -3.97 16.27
N ASP A 107 -20.57 -3.04 15.31
CA ASP A 107 -21.42 -3.08 14.13
C ASP A 107 -20.67 -2.54 12.90
N ILE A 108 -20.26 -3.45 12.02
CA ILE A 108 -19.50 -3.12 10.81
C ILE A 108 -20.25 -2.18 9.86
N ARG A 109 -21.59 -2.15 9.91
CA ARG A 109 -22.40 -1.23 9.11
C ARG A 109 -22.12 0.24 9.46
N LYS A 110 -21.54 0.50 10.63
CA LYS A 110 -21.14 1.84 11.07
C LYS A 110 -19.80 2.31 10.50
N ILE A 111 -19.14 1.53 9.64
CA ILE A 111 -17.80 1.85 9.13
C ILE A 111 -17.73 3.20 8.41
N TYR A 112 -18.74 3.55 7.60
CA TYR A 112 -18.81 4.84 6.88
C TYR A 112 -19.57 5.94 7.64
N SER A 113 -20.30 5.61 8.71
CA SER A 113 -20.98 6.61 9.57
C SER A 113 -20.17 7.00 10.81
N SER A 114 -19.14 6.21 11.15
CA SER A 114 -18.24 6.50 12.26
C SER A 114 -17.35 7.70 11.95
N LYS A 115 -17.48 8.75 12.77
CA LYS A 115 -16.59 9.93 12.73
C LYS A 115 -15.11 9.53 12.85
N LYS A 116 -14.81 8.54 13.71
CA LYS A 116 -13.43 8.10 13.95
C LYS A 116 -12.79 7.48 12.71
N ILE A 117 -13.56 6.70 11.94
CA ILE A 117 -13.08 6.12 10.69
C ILE A 117 -12.91 7.20 9.63
N LYS A 118 -13.87 8.12 9.50
CA LYS A 118 -13.75 9.26 8.60
C LYS A 118 -12.47 10.07 8.86
N GLU A 119 -12.19 10.41 10.12
CA GLU A 119 -10.97 11.11 10.51
C GLU A 119 -9.70 10.32 10.09
N LYS A 120 -9.70 8.99 10.26
CA LYS A 120 -8.58 8.15 9.83
C LYS A 120 -8.40 8.15 8.31
N MET A 121 -9.49 8.08 7.55
CA MET A 121 -9.45 8.20 6.09
C MET A 121 -8.90 9.57 5.66
N GLU A 122 -9.33 10.66 6.31
CA GLU A 122 -8.85 12.02 6.02
C GLU A 122 -7.35 12.17 6.28
N VAL A 123 -6.87 11.66 7.41
CA VAL A 123 -5.43 11.62 7.71
C VAL A 123 -4.69 10.82 6.62
N CYS A 124 -5.24 9.69 6.19
CA CYS A 124 -4.63 8.83 5.17
C CYS A 124 -4.55 9.55 3.81
N SER A 125 -5.66 10.18 3.42
CA SER A 125 -5.77 11.01 2.21
C SER A 125 -4.72 12.12 2.22
N ASN A 126 -4.59 12.85 3.34
CA ASN A 126 -3.65 13.95 3.45
C ASN A 126 -2.18 13.48 3.45
N LEU A 127 -1.88 12.37 4.11
CA LEU A 127 -0.52 11.83 4.18
C LEU A 127 -0.01 11.35 2.81
N LEU A 128 -0.87 10.69 2.04
CA LEU A 128 -0.45 10.04 0.79
C LEU A 128 -0.90 10.79 -0.46
N GLY A 129 -1.78 11.78 -0.35
CA GLY A 129 -2.30 12.52 -1.51
C GLY A 129 -3.19 11.66 -2.41
N ILE A 130 -3.88 10.68 -1.83
CA ILE A 130 -4.92 9.87 -2.50
C ILE A 130 -6.29 10.40 -2.08
N PRO A 131 -7.18 10.79 -3.01
CA PRO A 131 -8.48 11.31 -2.65
C PRO A 131 -9.33 10.31 -1.86
N MET A 132 -10.17 10.82 -0.97
CA MET A 132 -11.02 10.03 -0.05
C MET A 132 -11.88 8.96 -0.73
N ASN A 133 -12.37 9.21 -1.95
CA ASN A 133 -13.19 8.26 -2.71
C ASN A 133 -12.41 7.05 -3.24
N TYR A 134 -11.08 7.04 -3.13
CA TYR A 134 -10.20 5.91 -3.45
C TYR A 134 -9.63 5.23 -2.19
N ILE A 135 -10.20 5.53 -1.01
CA ILE A 135 -9.83 4.92 0.26
C ILE A 135 -11.00 4.06 0.75
N PHE A 136 -10.74 2.78 0.94
CA PHE A 136 -11.75 1.79 1.30
C PHE A 136 -11.44 1.21 2.68
N PRO A 137 -12.13 1.65 3.75
CA PRO A 137 -12.00 1.03 5.06
C PRO A 137 -12.63 -0.37 5.03
N VAL A 138 -11.90 -1.36 5.55
CA VAL A 138 -12.35 -2.75 5.62
C VAL A 138 -12.04 -3.36 7.00
N LYS A 139 -12.85 -4.36 7.37
CA LYS A 139 -12.55 -5.26 8.48
C LYS A 139 -11.95 -6.55 7.91
N ASN A 140 -10.82 -6.98 8.45
CA ASN A 140 -10.20 -8.24 8.05
C ASN A 140 -10.80 -9.38 8.86
N TYR A 141 -11.12 -10.49 8.18
CA TYR A 141 -11.46 -11.74 8.83
C TYR A 141 -10.15 -12.46 9.16
N HIS A 142 -9.85 -12.62 10.44
CA HIS A 142 -8.77 -13.49 10.90
C HIS A 142 -9.30 -14.71 11.67
N GLU A 143 -10.60 -14.71 11.99
CA GLU A 143 -11.36 -15.82 12.56
C GLU A 143 -12.72 -15.88 11.85
N GLU A 144 -13.17 -17.09 11.51
CA GLU A 144 -14.47 -17.38 10.89
C GLU A 144 -15.60 -16.94 11.84
N ILE A 145 -16.55 -16.16 11.33
CA ILE A 145 -17.82 -15.95 12.04
C ILE A 145 -18.68 -17.17 11.71
N GLN A 146 -19.18 -17.89 12.72
CA GLN A 146 -20.17 -18.95 12.50
C GLN A 146 -21.29 -18.40 11.60
N LEU A 147 -21.49 -19.06 10.46
CA LEU A 147 -22.55 -18.81 9.49
C LEU A 147 -23.94 -18.95 10.12
#